data_AF-A0A3Q9NKL0-F1
#
_entry.id   AF-A0A3Q9NKL0-F1
#
_cell.length_a   1.000
_cell.length_b   1.000
_cell.length_c   1.000
_cell.angle_alpha   90.00
_cell.angle_beta   90.00
_cell.angle_gamma   90.00
#
_symmetry.space_group_name_H-M   'P 1'
#
loop_
_entity.id
_entity.type
_entity.pdbx_description
1 polymer ?
#
loop_
_entity_poly.entity_id
_entity_poly.type
_entity_poly.pdbx_seq_one_letter_code
_entity_poly.pdbx_strand_id
1 'polypeptide(L)'
;MKKMKSDTKITPDTFRRAPVLRELMNKAELHQQAEAVVLGTLPRHLATGTRFVSCQEGELVLSTETAGTASQLRFRQHEIMERLRKEELFRFVWKLKVKVAPPRFSEKPKVEKTPLSKENARLLREEAGHTKDKQLREVLEKLASHVRD
;
A
#
# COMPACT_ATOMS: atom_id res chain seq x y z
N MET A 1 30.61 5.77 -27.41
CA MET A 1 31.02 4.47 -26.84
C MET A 1 30.10 4.12 -25.67
N LYS A 2 29.33 3.01 -25.75
CA LYS A 2 28.75 2.17 -24.67
C LYS A 2 27.84 2.84 -23.60
N LYS A 3 26.71 2.28 -23.15
CA LYS A 3 26.26 0.88 -23.06
C LYS A 3 24.73 0.78 -23.24
N MET A 4 24.29 -0.14 -24.10
CA MET A 4 22.95 -0.73 -24.06
C MET A 4 22.83 -1.54 -22.77
N LYS A 5 21.81 -1.27 -21.96
CA LYS A 5 21.40 -2.15 -20.87
C LYS A 5 20.67 -3.33 -21.52
N SER A 6 21.29 -4.50 -21.48
CA SER A 6 20.74 -5.75 -21.97
C SER A 6 19.48 -6.11 -21.19
N ASP A 7 18.37 -6.15 -21.89
CA ASP A 7 17.09 -6.72 -21.46
C ASP A 7 17.28 -8.23 -21.34
N THR A 8 17.69 -8.70 -20.16
CA THR A 8 17.83 -10.14 -19.89
C THR A 8 16.43 -10.73 -19.75
N LYS A 9 15.80 -11.07 -20.87
CA LYS A 9 14.59 -11.89 -20.89
C LYS A 9 14.96 -13.26 -20.35
N ILE A 10 14.54 -13.55 -19.12
CA ILE A 10 14.75 -14.84 -18.46
C ILE A 10 13.82 -15.85 -19.14
N THR A 11 14.36 -16.68 -20.03
CA THR A 11 13.61 -17.69 -20.79
C THR A 11 13.63 -19.06 -20.10
N PRO A 12 12.51 -19.82 -20.12
CA PRO A 12 12.30 -21.11 -19.42
C PRO A 12 13.33 -22.22 -19.69
N ASP A 13 14.06 -22.16 -20.81
CA ASP A 13 15.08 -23.15 -21.16
C ASP A 13 16.40 -23.02 -20.36
N THR A 14 16.72 -21.81 -19.88
CA THR A 14 17.96 -21.56 -19.12
C THR A 14 17.94 -22.23 -17.74
N PHE A 15 16.73 -22.50 -17.21
CA PHE A 15 16.48 -23.07 -15.89
C PHE A 15 16.84 -24.55 -15.79
N ARG A 16 17.05 -25.26 -16.92
CA ARG A 16 17.39 -26.69 -16.86
C ARG A 16 18.80 -26.97 -16.34
N ARG A 17 19.75 -26.03 -16.41
CA ARG A 17 21.18 -26.31 -16.17
C ARG A 17 21.70 -25.97 -14.77
N ALA A 18 20.92 -25.29 -13.93
CA ALA A 18 21.34 -24.90 -12.59
C ALA A 18 20.40 -25.49 -11.52
N PRO A 19 20.83 -26.52 -10.76
CA PRO A 19 19.97 -27.17 -9.75
C PRO A 19 19.50 -26.19 -8.67
N VAL A 20 20.37 -25.25 -8.26
CA VAL A 20 20.04 -24.19 -7.29
C VAL A 20 18.92 -23.27 -7.78
N LEU A 21 18.91 -22.93 -9.07
CA LEU A 21 17.88 -22.06 -9.63
C LEU A 21 16.52 -22.77 -9.69
N ARG A 22 16.51 -24.07 -10.01
CA ARG A 22 15.28 -24.87 -9.97
C ARG A 22 14.72 -24.96 -8.56
N GLU A 23 15.58 -25.21 -7.57
CA GLU A 23 15.17 -25.23 -6.17
C GLU A 23 14.57 -23.89 -5.74
N LEU A 24 15.19 -22.77 -6.14
CA LEU A 24 14.67 -21.43 -5.88
C LEU A 24 13.32 -21.18 -6.56
N MET A 25 13.16 -21.61 -7.82
CA MET A 25 11.89 -21.50 -8.54
C MET A 25 10.78 -22.33 -7.88
N ASN A 26 11.08 -23.57 -7.47
CA ASN A 26 10.12 -24.41 -6.76
C ASN A 26 9.70 -23.78 -5.41
N LYS A 27 10.65 -23.19 -4.68
CA LYS A 27 10.36 -22.45 -3.44
C LYS A 27 9.49 -21.22 -3.70
N ALA A 28 9.76 -20.48 -4.78
CA ALA A 28 8.97 -19.32 -5.16
C ALA A 28 7.53 -19.71 -5.56
N GLU A 29 7.38 -20.80 -6.31
CA GLU A 29 6.06 -21.31 -6.70
C GLU A 29 5.25 -21.78 -5.49
N LEU A 30 5.87 -22.55 -4.58
CA LEU A 30 5.24 -22.95 -3.33
C LEU A 30 4.84 -21.74 -2.47
N HIS A 31 5.69 -20.72 -2.41
CA HIS A 31 5.40 -19.47 -1.70
C HIS A 31 4.20 -18.74 -2.32
N GLN A 32 4.14 -18.66 -3.65
CA GLN A 32 3.04 -18.02 -4.36
C GLN A 32 1.71 -18.75 -4.16
N GLN A 33 1.72 -20.09 -4.17
CA GLN A 33 0.53 -20.89 -3.88
C GLN A 33 0.06 -20.68 -2.43
N ALA A 34 0.99 -20.70 -1.47
CA ALA A 34 0.69 -20.41 -0.07
C ALA A 34 0.10 -19.00 0.11
N GLU A 35 0.67 -18.00 -0.55
CA GLU A 35 0.18 -16.62 -0.52
C GLU A 35 -1.25 -16.52 -1.07
N ALA A 36 -1.56 -17.17 -2.19
CA ALA A 36 -2.89 -17.15 -2.78
C ALA A 36 -3.96 -17.71 -1.81
N VAL A 37 -3.66 -18.83 -1.14
CA VAL A 37 -4.57 -19.45 -0.16
C VAL A 37 -4.77 -18.53 1.05
N VAL A 38 -3.69 -17.96 1.57
CA VAL A 38 -3.76 -17.04 2.72
C VAL A 38 -4.59 -15.81 2.38
N LEU A 39 -4.29 -15.13 1.28
CA LEU A 39 -5.00 -13.92 0.88
C LEU A 39 -6.45 -14.20 0.51
N GLY A 40 -6.74 -15.37 -0.07
CA GLY A 40 -8.11 -15.81 -0.36
C GLY A 40 -8.96 -16.08 0.88
N THR A 41 -8.33 -16.39 2.02
CA THR A 41 -9.01 -16.60 3.31
C THR A 41 -9.33 -15.28 4.03
N LEU A 42 -8.61 -14.20 3.70
CA LEU A 42 -8.79 -12.89 4.31
C LEU A 42 -10.01 -12.16 3.71
N PRO A 43 -10.68 -11.30 4.50
CA PRO A 43 -11.64 -10.34 3.96
C PRO A 43 -10.98 -9.45 2.89
N ARG A 44 -11.69 -9.19 1.78
CA ARG A 44 -11.14 -8.44 0.61
C ARG A 44 -10.48 -7.10 0.98
N HIS A 45 -11.06 -6.36 1.92
CA HIS A 45 -10.53 -5.08 2.39
C HIS A 45 -9.22 -5.21 3.18
N LEU A 46 -8.96 -6.37 3.80
CA LEU A 46 -7.70 -6.66 4.51
C LEU A 46 -6.67 -7.33 3.60
N ALA A 47 -7.11 -8.07 2.57
CA ALA A 47 -6.20 -8.66 1.59
C ALA A 47 -5.45 -7.58 0.79
N THR A 48 -6.11 -6.45 0.52
CA THR A 48 -5.50 -5.32 -0.18
C THR A 48 -4.40 -4.69 0.69
N GLY A 49 -3.17 -4.60 0.17
CA GLY A 49 -2.03 -4.07 0.92
C GLY A 49 -1.48 -5.00 2.01
N THR A 50 -1.90 -6.28 2.01
CA THR A 50 -1.32 -7.35 2.84
C THR A 50 -0.55 -8.33 1.96
N ARG A 51 0.60 -8.82 2.44
CA ARG A 51 1.38 -9.86 1.77
C ARG A 51 1.75 -10.98 2.72
N PHE A 52 1.82 -12.20 2.18
CA PHE A 52 2.34 -13.35 2.90
C PHE A 52 3.87 -13.27 2.94
N VAL A 53 4.45 -13.37 4.14
CA VAL A 53 5.89 -13.34 4.32
C VAL A 53 6.43 -14.75 4.44
N SER A 54 5.91 -15.52 5.40
CA SER A 54 6.39 -16.87 5.68
C SER A 54 5.40 -17.62 6.57
N CYS A 55 5.45 -18.95 6.52
CA CYS A 55 4.85 -19.85 7.49
C CYS A 55 5.91 -20.88 7.91
N GLN A 56 6.40 -20.78 9.14
CA GLN A 56 7.46 -21.65 9.66
C GLN A 56 7.19 -21.91 11.14
N GLU A 57 7.43 -23.16 11.60
CA GLU A 57 7.28 -23.54 13.02
C GLU A 57 5.88 -23.25 13.61
N GLY A 58 4.86 -23.24 12.75
CA GLY A 58 3.48 -22.89 13.14
C GLY A 58 3.24 -21.40 13.41
N GLU A 59 4.20 -20.52 13.07
CA GLU A 59 4.04 -19.07 13.03
C GLU A 59 3.79 -18.61 11.58
N LEU A 60 2.61 -18.00 11.35
CA LEU A 60 2.26 -17.31 10.12
C LEU A 60 2.64 -15.84 10.23
N VAL A 61 3.45 -15.35 9.29
CA VAL A 61 3.89 -13.97 9.24
C VAL A 61 3.26 -13.26 8.04
N LEU A 62 2.52 -12.19 8.33
CA LEU A 62 1.95 -11.29 7.32
C LEU A 62 2.62 -9.92 7.41
N SER A 63 2.75 -9.26 6.26
CA SER A 63 3.16 -7.85 6.19
C SER A 63 2.01 -7.00 5.66
N THR A 64 1.90 -5.77 6.16
CA THR A 64 0.85 -4.82 5.81
C THR A 64 1.45 -3.45 5.53
N GLU A 65 0.84 -2.68 4.63
CA GLU A 65 1.31 -1.33 4.32
C GLU A 65 1.02 -0.32 5.44
N THR A 66 -0.08 -0.51 6.17
CA THR A 66 -0.57 0.44 7.17
C THR A 66 -0.79 -0.18 8.55
N ALA A 67 -0.56 0.61 9.60
CA ALA A 67 -0.82 0.19 10.98
C ALA A 67 -2.30 -0.13 11.23
N GLY A 68 -3.23 0.57 10.56
CA GLY A 68 -4.67 0.32 10.66
C GLY A 68 -5.05 -1.09 10.20
N THR A 69 -4.54 -1.52 9.04
CA THR A 69 -4.75 -2.89 8.52
C THR A 69 -4.13 -3.92 9.46
N ALA A 70 -2.94 -3.63 9.99
CA ALA A 70 -2.28 -4.53 10.93
C ALA A 70 -3.10 -4.73 12.22
N SER A 71 -3.68 -3.66 12.76
CA SER A 71 -4.55 -3.73 13.95
C SER A 71 -5.82 -4.54 13.67
N GLN A 72 -6.44 -4.35 12.50
CA GLN A 72 -7.62 -5.13 12.11
C GLN A 72 -7.31 -6.63 11.95
N LEU A 73 -6.17 -6.98 11.35
CA LEU A 73 -5.73 -8.38 11.25
C LEU A 73 -5.48 -9.00 12.63
N ARG A 74 -4.83 -8.27 13.56
CA ARG A 74 -4.59 -8.75 14.92
C ARG A 74 -5.90 -8.92 15.70
N PHE A 75 -6.84 -7.99 15.54
CA PHE A 75 -8.15 -8.09 16.16
C PHE A 75 -8.92 -9.33 15.67
N ARG A 76 -8.87 -9.60 14.37
CA ARG A 76 -9.54 -10.75 13.74
C ARG A 76 -8.69 -12.01 13.69
N GLN A 77 -7.60 -12.08 14.47
CA GLN A 77 -6.64 -13.19 14.39
C GLN A 77 -7.32 -14.55 14.60
N HIS A 78 -8.27 -14.64 15.52
CA HIS A 78 -8.93 -15.90 15.86
C HIS A 78 -9.75 -16.44 14.68
N GLU A 79 -10.59 -15.58 14.08
CA GLU A 79 -11.40 -15.90 12.89
C GLU A 79 -10.50 -16.30 11.70
N ILE A 80 -9.43 -15.54 11.46
CA ILE A 80 -8.49 -15.80 10.36
C ILE A 80 -7.80 -17.16 10.56
N MET A 81 -7.30 -17.42 11.76
CA MET A 81 -6.60 -18.65 12.11
C MET A 81 -7.51 -19.88 12.09
N GLU A 82 -8.77 -19.73 12.49
CA GLU A 82 -9.75 -20.81 12.41
C GLU A 82 -10.03 -21.21 10.95
N ARG A 83 -10.17 -20.23 10.05
CA ARG A 83 -10.36 -20.51 8.62
C ARG A 83 -9.12 -21.08 7.97
N LEU A 84 -7.94 -20.51 8.25
CA LEU A 84 -6.67 -20.99 7.69
C LEU A 84 -6.39 -22.44 8.07
N ARG A 85 -6.66 -22.85 9.32
CA ARG A 85 -6.41 -24.23 9.76
C ARG A 85 -7.28 -25.29 9.06
N LYS A 86 -8.31 -24.89 8.30
CA LYS A 86 -9.07 -25.80 7.43
C LYS A 86 -8.26 -26.24 6.21
N GLU A 87 -7.32 -25.40 5.79
CA GLU A 87 -6.37 -25.70 4.72
C GLU A 87 -5.25 -26.59 5.26
N GLU A 88 -4.94 -27.66 4.54
CA GLU A 88 -3.96 -28.66 4.97
C GLU A 88 -2.58 -28.03 5.21
N LEU A 89 -2.17 -27.10 4.35
CA LEU A 89 -0.90 -26.38 4.42
C LEU A 89 -0.73 -25.57 5.71
N PHE A 90 -1.83 -25.13 6.33
CA PHE A 90 -1.83 -24.24 7.50
C PHE A 90 -2.45 -24.88 8.75
N ARG A 91 -2.73 -26.19 8.72
CA ARG A 91 -3.37 -26.92 9.84
C ARG A 91 -2.66 -26.72 11.18
N PHE A 92 -1.34 -26.61 11.17
CA PHE A 92 -0.51 -26.50 12.37
C PHE A 92 -0.11 -25.06 12.73
N VAL A 93 -0.68 -24.05 12.08
CA VAL A 93 -0.42 -22.66 12.46
C VAL A 93 -1.14 -22.37 13.79
N TRP A 94 -0.39 -21.92 14.79
CA TRP A 94 -0.91 -21.56 16.12
C TRP A 94 -0.64 -20.11 16.49
N LYS A 95 0.18 -19.39 15.71
CA LYS A 95 0.51 -17.98 15.95
C LYS A 95 0.45 -17.14 14.67
N LEU A 96 -0.18 -15.97 14.78
CA LEU A 96 -0.19 -14.95 13.73
C LEU A 96 0.70 -13.77 14.13
N LYS A 97 1.67 -13.44 13.27
CA LYS A 97 2.56 -12.28 13.44
C LYS A 97 2.33 -11.30 12.30
N VAL A 98 1.91 -10.08 12.64
CA VAL A 98 1.67 -9.03 11.66
C VAL A 98 2.76 -7.97 11.75
N LYS A 99 3.46 -7.72 10.64
CA LYS A 99 4.48 -6.67 10.48
C LYS A 99 3.90 -5.52 9.66
N VAL A 100 4.25 -4.29 10.02
CA VAL A 100 3.94 -3.11 9.21
C VAL A 100 5.18 -2.79 8.38
N ALA A 101 5.05 -2.85 7.07
CA ALA A 101 6.12 -2.60 6.09
C ALA A 101 5.58 -1.60 5.05
N PRO A 102 5.63 -0.29 5.34
CA PRO A 102 5.15 0.71 4.40
C PRO A 102 6.01 0.68 3.12
N PRO A 103 5.41 0.99 1.95
CA PRO A 103 6.15 1.03 0.70
C PRO A 103 7.29 2.06 0.78
N ARG A 104 8.49 1.66 0.34
CA ARG A 104 9.69 2.53 0.36
C ARG A 104 9.54 3.79 -0.49
N PHE A 105 8.62 3.75 -1.45
CA PHE A 105 8.26 4.88 -2.30
C PHE A 105 6.74 4.95 -2.36
N SER A 106 6.15 5.82 -1.55
CA SER A 106 4.80 6.31 -1.84
C SER A 106 4.96 7.58 -2.65
N GLU A 107 4.39 7.65 -3.85
CA GLU A 107 4.13 8.96 -4.45
C GLU A 107 3.35 9.77 -3.41
N LYS A 108 3.90 10.92 -3.01
CA LYS A 108 3.18 11.80 -2.08
C LYS A 108 1.83 12.07 -2.72
N PRO A 109 0.70 11.84 -2.02
CA PRO A 109 -0.60 12.18 -2.57
C PRO A 109 -0.52 13.64 -3.00
N LYS A 110 -0.82 13.89 -4.28
CA LYS A 110 -0.83 15.25 -4.81
C LYS A 110 -1.87 15.98 -4.00
N VAL A 111 -1.43 16.92 -3.15
CA VAL A 111 -2.36 17.78 -2.41
C VAL A 111 -3.10 18.56 -3.47
N GLU A 112 -4.32 18.14 -3.77
CA GLU A 112 -5.24 18.92 -4.56
C GLU A 112 -5.57 20.14 -3.73
N LYS A 113 -4.92 21.27 -4.04
CA LYS A 113 -5.30 22.55 -3.48
C LYS A 113 -6.71 22.81 -3.97
N THR A 114 -7.71 22.69 -3.11
CA THR A 114 -9.08 23.06 -3.43
C THR A 114 -9.08 24.56 -3.75
N PRO A 115 -9.34 24.95 -4.99
CA PRO A 115 -9.42 26.37 -5.34
C PRO A 115 -10.66 26.98 -4.69
N LEU A 116 -10.59 28.28 -4.41
CA LEU A 116 -11.64 29.01 -3.71
C LEU A 116 -12.93 29.04 -4.56
N SER A 117 -14.09 28.86 -3.94
CA SER A 117 -15.38 29.03 -4.61
C SER A 117 -15.59 30.50 -5.04
N LYS A 118 -16.38 30.72 -6.11
CA LYS A 118 -16.69 32.08 -6.61
C LYS A 118 -17.34 32.96 -5.52
N GLU A 119 -18.14 32.36 -4.65
CA GLU A 119 -18.80 33.04 -3.53
C GLU A 119 -17.80 33.50 -2.46
N ASN A 120 -16.92 32.61 -1.99
CA ASN A 120 -15.91 32.96 -0.98
C ASN A 120 -14.92 34.00 -1.52
N ALA A 121 -14.60 33.95 -2.81
CA ALA A 121 -13.77 34.96 -3.45
C ALA A 121 -14.42 36.34 -3.47
N ARG A 122 -15.75 36.40 -3.66
CA ARG A 122 -16.50 37.66 -3.60
C ARG A 122 -16.46 38.25 -2.20
N LEU A 123 -16.74 37.43 -1.18
CA LEU A 123 -16.68 37.86 0.22
C LEU A 123 -15.29 38.41 0.60
N LEU A 124 -14.22 37.74 0.18
CA LEU A 124 -12.85 38.23 0.42
C LEU A 124 -12.55 39.58 -0.25
N ARG A 125 -13.13 39.87 -1.44
CA ARG A 125 -12.98 41.19 -2.08
C ARG A 125 -13.77 42.27 -1.37
N GLU A 126 -14.98 41.95 -0.92
CA GLU A 126 -15.83 42.87 -0.15
C GLU A 126 -15.12 43.26 1.16
N GLU A 127 -14.61 42.29 1.91
CA GLU A 127 -13.85 42.54 3.15
C GLU A 127 -12.53 43.28 2.90
N ALA A 128 -11.84 43.03 1.78
CA ALA A 128 -10.65 43.79 1.40
C ALA A 128 -10.97 45.28 1.16
N GLY A 129 -12.13 45.58 0.59
CA GLY A 129 -12.62 46.94 0.36
C GLY A 129 -12.96 47.70 1.65
N HIS A 130 -13.36 46.99 2.71
CA HIS A 130 -13.67 47.56 4.01
C HIS A 130 -12.46 47.67 4.97
N THR A 131 -11.31 47.09 4.59
CA THR A 131 -10.11 47.07 5.42
C THR A 131 -9.25 48.32 5.21
N LYS A 132 -8.85 48.98 6.32
CA LYS A 132 -8.00 50.18 6.31
C LYS A 132 -6.49 49.88 6.27
N ASP A 133 -6.11 48.65 6.63
CA ASP A 133 -4.73 48.19 6.60
C ASP A 133 -4.33 47.78 5.17
N LYS A 134 -3.30 48.44 4.64
CA LYS A 134 -2.81 48.23 3.27
C LYS A 134 -2.24 46.82 3.07
N GLN A 135 -1.50 46.28 4.05
CA GLN A 135 -0.90 44.96 3.95
C GLN A 135 -1.97 43.87 3.97
N LEU A 136 -2.98 44.01 4.83
CA LEU A 136 -4.08 43.05 4.92
C LEU A 136 -4.94 43.08 3.65
N ARG A 137 -5.23 44.27 3.11
CA ARG A 137 -5.98 44.42 1.86
C ARG A 137 -5.30 43.70 0.69
N GLU A 138 -4.00 43.91 0.51
CA GLU A 138 -3.23 43.27 -0.58
C GLU A 138 -3.25 41.73 -0.47
N VAL A 139 -3.19 41.19 0.75
CA VAL A 139 -3.27 39.74 0.99
C VAL A 139 -4.67 39.19 0.66
N LEU A 140 -5.73 39.89 1.07
CA LEU A 140 -7.12 39.50 0.80
C LEU A 140 -7.46 39.55 -0.69
N GLU A 141 -7.03 40.60 -1.40
CA GLU A 141 -7.18 40.72 -2.86
C GLU A 141 -6.44 39.59 -3.60
N LYS A 142 -5.21 39.29 -3.17
CA LYS A 142 -4.41 38.19 -3.73
C LYS A 142 -5.09 36.84 -3.53
N LEU A 143 -5.65 36.58 -2.34
CA LEU A 143 -6.43 35.37 -2.06
C LEU A 143 -7.69 35.28 -2.93
N ALA A 144 -8.41 36.39 -3.09
CA ALA A 144 -9.62 36.46 -3.89
C ALA A 144 -9.41 36.38 -5.41
N SER A 145 -8.16 36.46 -5.88
CA SER A 145 -7.81 36.23 -7.28
C SER A 145 -7.60 34.74 -7.62
N HIS A 146 -7.52 33.86 -6.62
CA HIS A 146 -7.22 32.43 -6.80
C HIS A 146 -8.47 31.55 -6.99
N VAL A 147 -9.43 32.04 -7.77
CA VAL A 147 -10.75 31.42 -7.98
C VAL A 147 -10.72 30.50 -9.19
N ARG A 148 -11.46 29.38 -9.15
CA ARG A 148 -11.76 28.57 -10.35
C ARG A 148 -12.55 29.41 -11.36
N ASP A 149 -12.16 29.36 -12.64
CA ASP A 149 -13.12 29.53 -13.72
C ASP A 149 -14.06 28.31 -13.77
#